data_AF-A0A3A9GR41-F1
#
_entry.id   AF-A0A3A9GR41-F1
#
_cell.length_a   1.000
_cell.length_b   1.000
_cell.length_c   1.000
_cell.angle_alpha   90.00
_cell.angle_beta   90.00
_cell.angle_gamma   90.00
#
_symmetry.space_group_name_H-M   'P 1'
#
loop_
_entity.id
_entity.type
_entity.pdbx_description
1 polymer ?
#
loop_
_entity_poly.entity_id
_entity_poly.type
_entity_poly.pdbx_seq_one_letter_code
_entity_poly.pdbx_strand_id
1 'polypeptide(L)'
;MIVISDTTPMISLLKINRLDLLEKSFGEVLIPNAVYEELTADKRFIEEAKTVKDAPYIKPVPVSNPEAVRILRMATGLDQGESEAIVLTDERKADILLMDEAKGRAISGKMGITVMRTIGILISAYEENLITSEEVRKCIDDLQRSGRHIGERYYQMLLDRLQ
;
A
#
# COMPACT_ATOMS: atom_id res chain seq x y z
N MET A 1 -5.93 -7.14 -13.46
CA MET A 1 -5.80 -7.34 -12.01
C MET A 1 -6.35 -6.10 -11.33
N ILE A 2 -7.11 -6.25 -10.26
CA ILE A 2 -7.64 -5.15 -9.46
C ILE A 2 -6.81 -5.10 -8.17
N VAL A 3 -6.14 -3.97 -7.95
CA VAL A 3 -5.33 -3.73 -6.76
C VAL A 3 -5.90 -2.56 -5.99
N ILE A 4 -6.02 -2.73 -4.67
CA ILE A 4 -6.48 -1.67 -3.77
C ILE A 4 -5.37 -1.37 -2.76
N SER A 5 -5.09 -0.10 -2.51
CA SER A 5 -4.10 0.30 -1.50
C SER A 5 -4.72 1.02 -0.32
N ASP A 6 -4.22 0.67 0.86
CA ASP A 6 -4.29 1.49 2.06
C ASP A 6 -3.23 2.63 2.03
N THR A 7 -3.26 3.54 3.02
CA THR A 7 -2.40 4.72 3.09
C THR A 7 -0.92 4.37 3.27
N THR A 8 -0.59 3.43 4.15
CA THR A 8 0.83 3.21 4.51
C THR A 8 1.72 2.77 3.36
N PRO A 9 1.33 1.83 2.48
CA PRO A 9 2.12 1.50 1.30
C PRO A 9 2.36 2.71 0.38
N MET A 10 1.34 3.55 0.20
CA MET A 10 1.44 4.78 -0.60
C MET A 10 2.47 5.73 0.00
N ILE A 11 2.37 6.02 1.30
CA ILE A 11 3.35 6.88 1.99
C ILE A 11 4.74 6.26 1.93
N SER A 12 4.87 4.95 2.10
CA SER A 12 6.17 4.28 2.07
C SER A 12 6.86 4.45 0.72
N LEU A 13 6.12 4.27 -0.38
CA LEU A 13 6.63 4.48 -1.74
C LEU A 13 6.92 5.95 -2.04
N LEU A 14 6.08 6.89 -1.57
CA LEU A 14 6.33 8.33 -1.67
C LEU A 14 7.65 8.71 -0.99
N LYS A 15 7.89 8.22 0.23
CA LYS A 15 9.10 8.56 1.00
C LYS A 15 10.41 8.09 0.34
N ILE A 16 10.35 7.06 -0.50
CA ILE A 16 11.52 6.57 -1.26
C ILE A 16 11.50 7.02 -2.72
N ASN A 17 10.58 7.91 -3.11
CA ASN A 17 10.38 8.39 -4.47
C ASN A 17 10.13 7.27 -5.49
N ARG A 18 9.45 6.20 -5.09
CA ARG A 18 9.16 5.01 -5.92
C ARG A 18 7.67 4.73 -6.12
N LEU A 19 6.83 5.76 -6.11
CA LEU A 19 5.40 5.61 -6.41
C LEU A 19 5.16 5.02 -7.81
N ASP A 20 6.10 5.25 -8.74
CA ASP A 20 6.12 4.69 -10.10
C ASP A 20 6.05 3.15 -10.14
N LEU A 21 6.47 2.47 -9.07
CA LEU A 21 6.39 1.01 -8.99
C LEU A 21 4.95 0.50 -9.01
N LEU A 22 3.97 1.28 -8.55
CA LEU A 22 2.57 0.88 -8.61
C LEU A 22 2.08 0.77 -10.05
N GLU A 23 2.40 1.76 -10.89
CA GLU A 23 2.06 1.74 -12.31
C GLU A 23 2.77 0.58 -13.03
N LYS A 24 4.07 0.42 -12.79
CA LYS A 24 4.87 -0.59 -13.47
C LYS A 24 4.46 -2.02 -13.08
N SER A 25 4.10 -2.25 -11.82
CA SER A 25 3.75 -3.60 -11.32
C SER A 25 2.29 -3.94 -11.55
N PHE A 26 1.39 -2.96 -11.49
CA PHE A 26 -0.07 -3.21 -11.43
C PHE A 26 -0.88 -2.49 -12.51
N GLY A 27 -0.30 -1.50 -13.19
CA GLY A 27 -0.98 -0.65 -14.18
C GLY A 27 -1.88 0.40 -13.52
N GLU A 28 -2.90 -0.02 -12.78
CA GLU A 28 -3.84 0.85 -12.05
C GLU A 28 -4.01 0.37 -10.60
N VAL A 29 -4.07 1.32 -9.66
CA VAL A 29 -4.31 1.07 -8.24
C VAL A 29 -5.47 1.92 -7.76
N LEU A 30 -6.49 1.25 -7.22
CA LEU A 30 -7.61 1.92 -6.56
C LEU A 30 -7.23 2.27 -5.13
N ILE A 31 -7.64 3.45 -4.67
CA ILE A 31 -7.53 3.82 -3.26
C ILE A 31 -8.88 4.31 -2.75
N PRO A 32 -9.27 3.97 -1.52
CA PRO A 32 -10.48 4.53 -0.93
C PRO A 32 -10.41 6.05 -0.79
N ASN A 33 -11.56 6.71 -0.73
CA ASN A 33 -11.62 8.15 -0.54
C ASN A 33 -10.93 8.60 0.75
N ALA A 34 -11.11 7.89 1.88
CA ALA A 34 -10.43 8.25 3.12
C ALA A 34 -8.90 8.21 2.99
N VAL A 35 -8.36 7.22 2.26
CA VAL A 35 -6.93 7.10 1.97
C VAL A 35 -6.46 8.26 1.10
N TYR A 36 -7.21 8.59 0.04
CA TYR A 36 -6.86 9.73 -0.82
C TYR A 36 -6.90 11.07 -0.08
N GLU A 37 -7.90 11.27 0.78
CA GLU A 37 -8.02 12.47 1.61
C GLU A 37 -6.83 12.58 2.58
N GLU A 38 -6.46 11.49 3.26
CA GLU A 38 -5.30 11.47 4.14
C GLU A 38 -4.01 11.85 3.40
N LEU A 39 -3.80 11.30 2.21
CA LEU A 39 -2.61 11.56 1.38
C LEU A 39 -2.55 13.00 0.85
N THR A 40 -3.67 13.72 0.79
CA THR A 40 -3.75 15.01 0.07
C THR A 40 -4.20 16.20 0.92
N ALA A 41 -4.63 15.99 2.16
CA ALA A 41 -5.17 17.04 3.03
C ALA A 41 -4.09 17.82 3.82
N ASP A 42 -2.95 17.21 4.13
CA ASP A 42 -1.93 17.85 4.98
C ASP A 42 -1.07 18.85 4.19
N LYS A 43 -1.20 20.14 4.54
CA LYS A 43 -0.47 21.25 3.91
C LYS A 43 1.04 21.22 4.12
N ARG A 44 1.56 20.35 4.99
CA ARG A 44 3.00 20.16 5.18
C ARG A 44 3.63 19.28 4.08
N PHE A 45 2.81 18.50 3.36
CA PHE A 45 3.24 17.51 2.37
C PHE A 45 2.68 17.84 0.97
N ILE A 46 2.83 19.10 0.54
CA ILE A 46 2.23 19.61 -0.72
C ILE A 46 2.81 18.89 -1.94
N GLU A 47 4.11 18.60 -1.95
CA GLU A 47 4.77 17.94 -3.09
C GLU A 47 4.38 16.46 -3.19
N GLU A 48 4.27 15.76 -2.05
CA GLU A 48 3.78 14.39 -2.00
C GLU A 48 2.31 14.31 -2.43
N ALA A 49 1.47 15.21 -1.93
CA ALA A 49 0.07 15.32 -2.33
C ALA A 49 -0.06 15.61 -3.83
N LYS A 50 0.81 16.47 -4.38
CA LYS A 50 0.85 16.74 -5.83
C LYS A 50 1.26 15.50 -6.61
N THR A 51 2.25 14.75 -6.14
CA THR A 51 2.69 13.48 -6.76
C THR A 51 1.53 12.48 -6.85
N VAL A 52 0.71 12.37 -5.80
CA VAL A 52 -0.48 11.51 -5.81
C VAL A 52 -1.55 12.04 -6.77
N LYS A 53 -1.80 13.35 -6.79
CA LYS A 53 -2.80 13.99 -7.67
C LYS A 53 -2.46 13.90 -9.15
N ASP A 54 -1.17 14.02 -9.48
CA ASP A 54 -0.67 14.02 -10.85
C ASP A 54 -0.46 12.59 -11.39
N ALA A 55 -0.58 11.56 -10.55
CA ALA A 55 -0.42 10.15 -10.92
C ALA A 55 -1.73 9.59 -11.53
N PRO A 56 -1.81 9.38 -12.86
CA PRO A 56 -3.05 8.97 -13.51
C PRO A 56 -3.47 7.54 -13.18
N TYR A 57 -2.55 6.70 -12.71
CA TYR A 57 -2.79 5.29 -12.34
C TYR A 57 -3.36 5.13 -10.92
N ILE A 58 -3.42 6.20 -10.11
CA ILE A 58 -4.04 6.17 -8.79
C ILE A 58 -5.48 6.65 -8.92
N LYS A 59 -6.44 5.79 -8.57
CA LYS A 59 -7.87 6.09 -8.70
C LYS A 59 -8.56 6.13 -7.34
N PRO A 60 -8.96 7.31 -6.86
CA PRO A 60 -9.84 7.43 -5.70
C PRO A 60 -11.22 6.84 -6.01
N VAL A 61 -11.71 5.95 -5.14
CA VAL A 61 -13.01 5.29 -5.30
C VAL A 61 -13.74 5.28 -3.96
N PRO A 62 -15.03 5.65 -3.91
CA PRO A 62 -15.82 5.52 -2.70
C PRO A 62 -16.18 4.05 -2.43
N VAL A 63 -16.29 3.70 -1.16
CA VAL A 63 -16.98 2.47 -0.73
C VAL A 63 -18.48 2.56 -1.01
N SER A 64 -19.08 1.45 -1.41
CA SER A 64 -20.52 1.36 -1.68
C SER A 64 -21.32 1.09 -0.39
N ASN A 65 -20.67 0.51 0.62
CA ASN A 65 -21.29 0.13 1.90
C ASN A 65 -20.60 0.80 3.11
N PRO A 66 -20.95 2.06 3.43
CA PRO A 66 -20.43 2.75 4.63
C PRO A 66 -20.78 2.06 5.95
N GLU A 67 -21.88 1.30 5.99
CA GLU A 67 -22.30 0.52 7.16
C GLU A 67 -21.28 -0.58 7.48
N ALA A 68 -20.84 -1.33 6.47
CA ALA A 68 -19.81 -2.35 6.62
C ALA A 68 -18.50 -1.76 7.15
N VAL A 69 -18.09 -0.60 6.65
CA VAL A 69 -16.92 0.12 7.15
C VAL A 69 -17.08 0.45 8.64
N ARG A 70 -18.23 1.02 9.03
CA ARG A 70 -18.49 1.36 10.44
C ARG A 70 -18.45 0.13 11.35
N ILE A 71 -19.12 -0.95 10.96
CA ILE A 71 -19.13 -2.20 11.74
C ILE A 71 -17.72 -2.77 11.87
N LEU A 72 -16.96 -2.82 10.76
CA LEU A 72 -15.58 -3.33 10.76
C LEU A 72 -14.70 -2.51 11.71
N ARG A 73 -14.79 -1.18 11.67
CA ARG A 73 -14.07 -0.28 12.59
C ARG A 73 -14.43 -0.55 14.04
N MET A 74 -15.72 -0.68 14.38
CA MET A 74 -16.14 -0.92 15.76
C MET A 74 -15.69 -2.29 16.29
N ALA A 75 -15.80 -3.33 15.46
CA ALA A 75 -15.49 -4.69 15.84
C ALA A 75 -13.98 -4.93 15.97
N THR A 76 -13.18 -4.23 15.18
CA THR A 76 -11.74 -4.49 15.09
C THR A 76 -10.92 -3.39 15.73
N GLY A 77 -11.38 -2.14 15.72
CA GLY A 77 -10.60 -0.95 16.08
C GLY A 77 -9.57 -0.59 15.00
N LEU A 78 -9.85 -0.87 13.74
CA LEU A 78 -9.13 -0.29 12.59
C LEU A 78 -9.57 1.16 12.39
N ASP A 79 -8.71 1.96 11.77
CA ASP A 79 -9.08 3.31 11.38
C ASP A 79 -9.99 3.32 10.14
N GLN A 80 -10.32 4.52 9.65
CA GLN A 80 -11.22 4.67 8.52
C GLN A 80 -10.59 4.26 7.18
N GLY A 81 -9.32 4.64 6.94
CA GLY A 81 -8.61 4.28 5.71
C GLY A 81 -8.42 2.77 5.60
N GLU A 82 -7.92 2.15 6.67
CA GLU A 82 -7.72 0.69 6.76
C GLU A 82 -9.04 -0.06 6.50
N SER A 83 -10.13 0.39 7.12
CA SER A 83 -11.43 -0.28 7.01
C SER A 83 -12.07 -0.08 5.65
N GLU A 84 -11.98 1.12 5.06
CA GLU A 84 -12.44 1.35 3.70
C GLU A 84 -11.64 0.52 2.70
N ALA A 85 -10.32 0.38 2.87
CA ALA A 85 -9.49 -0.43 1.98
C ALA A 85 -9.90 -1.90 2.00
N ILE A 86 -10.14 -2.47 3.19
CA ILE A 86 -10.60 -3.86 3.33
C ILE A 86 -11.99 -4.05 2.73
N VAL A 87 -12.95 -3.16 3.05
CA VAL A 87 -14.32 -3.26 2.53
C VAL A 87 -14.34 -3.11 1.01
N LEU A 88 -13.62 -2.12 0.46
CA LEU A 88 -13.54 -1.90 -0.97
C LEU A 88 -12.91 -3.10 -1.69
N THR A 89 -11.93 -3.76 -1.07
CA THR A 89 -11.29 -4.96 -1.61
C THR A 89 -12.31 -6.08 -1.77
N ASP A 90 -13.14 -6.31 -0.75
CA ASP A 90 -14.20 -7.33 -0.82
C ASP A 90 -15.33 -6.94 -1.80
N GLU A 91 -15.73 -5.66 -1.84
CA GLU A 91 -16.75 -5.15 -2.76
C GLU A 91 -16.35 -5.33 -4.22
N ARG A 92 -15.09 -5.02 -4.54
CA ARG A 92 -14.55 -5.08 -5.91
C ARG A 92 -14.03 -6.46 -6.29
N LYS A 93 -14.01 -7.42 -5.36
CA LYS A 93 -13.34 -8.71 -5.52
C LYS A 93 -11.92 -8.53 -6.04
N ALA A 94 -11.21 -7.60 -5.40
CA ALA A 94 -9.87 -7.24 -5.80
C ALA A 94 -8.90 -8.40 -5.57
N ASP A 95 -7.91 -8.51 -6.45
CA ASP A 95 -6.93 -9.59 -6.43
C ASP A 95 -5.93 -9.41 -5.27
N ILE A 96 -5.57 -8.16 -4.98
CA ILE A 96 -4.56 -7.80 -3.98
C ILE A 96 -4.99 -6.55 -3.21
N LEU A 97 -4.87 -6.61 -1.88
CA LEU A 97 -4.86 -5.45 -1.00
C LEU A 97 -3.42 -5.11 -0.61
N LEU A 98 -3.00 -3.86 -0.83
CA LEU A 98 -1.72 -3.34 -0.33
C LEU A 98 -1.92 -2.79 1.08
N MET A 99 -1.26 -3.41 2.08
CA MET A 99 -1.42 -3.03 3.50
C MET A 99 -0.25 -3.52 4.38
N ASP A 100 0.29 -2.62 5.21
CA ASP A 100 1.49 -2.87 6.04
C ASP A 100 1.19 -3.04 7.54
N GLU A 101 -0.05 -2.81 7.94
CA GLU A 101 -0.53 -2.83 9.30
C GLU A 101 -0.83 -4.27 9.70
N ALA A 102 -0.21 -4.74 10.79
CA ALA A 102 -0.34 -6.14 11.21
C ALA A 102 -1.80 -6.52 11.50
N LYS A 103 -2.57 -5.59 12.05
CA LYS A 103 -3.97 -5.77 12.41
C LYS A 103 -4.84 -5.92 11.17
N GLY A 104 -4.74 -4.97 10.24
CA GLY A 104 -5.48 -5.01 8.97
C GLY A 104 -5.15 -6.26 8.14
N ARG A 105 -3.86 -6.68 8.11
CA ARG A 105 -3.47 -7.96 7.50
C ARG A 105 -4.12 -9.18 8.14
N ALA A 106 -4.15 -9.24 9.47
CA ALA A 106 -4.74 -10.37 10.18
C ALA A 106 -6.24 -10.49 9.92
N ILE A 107 -6.94 -9.36 9.80
CA ILE A 107 -8.37 -9.31 9.49
C ILE A 107 -8.61 -9.72 8.03
N SER A 108 -7.87 -9.11 7.11
CA SER A 108 -7.94 -9.44 5.67
C SER A 108 -7.68 -10.91 5.39
N GLY A 109 -6.67 -11.51 6.05
CA GLY A 109 -6.39 -12.93 5.92
C GLY A 109 -7.53 -13.84 6.41
N LYS A 110 -8.26 -13.45 7.47
CA LYS A 110 -9.47 -14.17 7.91
C LYS A 110 -10.62 -14.07 6.91
N MET A 111 -10.63 -13.02 6.09
CA MET A 111 -11.61 -12.80 5.02
C MET A 111 -11.19 -13.47 3.69
N GLY A 112 -10.04 -14.16 3.65
CA GLY A 112 -9.51 -14.76 2.42
C GLY A 112 -8.93 -13.75 1.43
N ILE A 113 -8.69 -12.51 1.86
CA ILE A 113 -8.09 -11.47 1.04
C ILE A 113 -6.58 -11.69 0.95
N THR A 114 -6.04 -11.69 -0.27
CA THR A 114 -4.61 -11.68 -0.51
C THR A 114 -4.05 -10.30 -0.19
N VAL A 115 -3.05 -10.25 0.71
CA VAL A 115 -2.41 -9.00 1.11
C VAL A 115 -0.95 -8.97 0.67
N MET A 116 -0.56 -7.87 0.04
CA MET A 116 0.83 -7.55 -0.27
C MET A 116 1.28 -6.34 0.56
N ARG A 117 2.54 -6.37 0.99
CA ARG A 117 3.18 -5.32 1.80
C ARG A 117 4.07 -4.46 0.91
N THR A 118 4.51 -3.29 1.39
CA THR A 118 5.48 -2.46 0.64
C THR A 118 6.72 -3.25 0.23
N ILE A 119 7.26 -4.08 1.13
CA ILE A 119 8.41 -4.94 0.80
C ILE A 119 8.07 -5.97 -0.29
N GLY A 120 6.84 -6.47 -0.32
CA GLY A 120 6.38 -7.38 -1.39
C GLY A 120 6.38 -6.70 -2.75
N ILE A 121 6.01 -5.42 -2.80
CA ILE A 121 6.07 -4.60 -4.03
C ILE A 121 7.52 -4.48 -4.50
N LEU A 122 8.46 -4.17 -3.60
CA LEU A 122 9.88 -4.07 -3.96
C LEU A 122 10.46 -5.40 -4.47
N ILE A 123 10.06 -6.52 -3.85
CA ILE A 123 10.49 -7.86 -4.29
C ILE A 123 9.90 -8.19 -5.67
N SER A 124 8.60 -7.98 -5.87
CA SER A 124 7.94 -8.22 -7.17
C SER A 124 8.61 -7.38 -8.27
N ALA A 125 8.83 -6.09 -7.99
CA ALA A 125 9.49 -5.19 -8.93
C ALA A 125 10.90 -5.64 -9.30
N TYR A 126 11.65 -6.21 -8.35
CA TYR A 126 12.97 -6.77 -8.63
C TYR A 126 12.88 -8.04 -9.50
N GLU A 127 11.98 -8.95 -9.16
CA GLU A 127 11.78 -10.21 -9.91
C GLU A 127 11.29 -9.96 -11.35
N GLU A 128 10.54 -8.88 -11.55
CA GLU A 128 10.08 -8.41 -12.85
C GLU A 128 11.11 -7.55 -13.60
N ASN A 129 12.33 -7.39 -13.07
CA ASN A 129 13.41 -6.56 -13.62
C ASN A 129 13.03 -5.07 -13.79
N LEU A 130 12.07 -4.57 -13.01
CA LEU A 130 11.69 -3.14 -12.97
C LEU A 130 12.70 -2.30 -12.19
N ILE A 131 13.44 -2.94 -11.28
CA ILE A 131 14.51 -2.36 -10.47
C ILE A 131 15.67 -3.32 -10.31
N THR A 132 16.85 -2.77 -10.14
CA THR A 132 18.08 -3.51 -9.85
C THR A 132 18.19 -3.86 -8.37
N SER A 133 19.06 -4.82 -8.04
CA SER A 133 19.31 -5.19 -6.65
C SER A 133 19.93 -4.05 -5.83
N GLU A 134 20.68 -3.14 -6.46
CA GLU A 134 21.21 -1.94 -5.81
C GLU A 134 20.09 -0.95 -5.46
N GLU A 135 19.15 -0.72 -6.39
CA GLU A 135 18.00 0.15 -6.13
C GLU A 135 17.11 -0.41 -5.02
N VAL A 136 16.91 -1.73 -4.94
CA VAL A 136 16.17 -2.36 -3.85
C VAL A 136 16.84 -2.07 -2.50
N ARG A 137 18.16 -2.27 -2.39
CA ARG A 137 18.92 -1.99 -1.16
C ARG A 137 18.77 -0.52 -0.74
N LYS A 138 18.91 0.40 -1.70
CA LYS A 138 18.70 1.83 -1.46
C LYS A 138 17.28 2.14 -0.95
N CYS A 139 16.26 1.55 -1.57
CA CYS A 139 14.87 1.73 -1.15
C CYS A 139 14.66 1.28 0.31
N ILE A 140 15.28 0.18 0.72
CA ILE A 140 15.19 -0.31 2.09
C ILE A 140 15.87 0.64 3.06
N ASP A 141 17.08 1.10 2.74
CA ASP A 141 17.82 2.05 3.57
C ASP A 141 17.02 3.34 3.77
N ASP A 142 16.41 3.85 2.70
CA ASP A 142 15.59 5.07 2.75
C ASP A 142 14.28 4.85 3.54
N LEU A 143 13.64 3.67 3.43
CA LEU A 143 12.50 3.31 4.28
C LEU A 143 12.90 3.31 5.77
N GLN A 144 14.02 2.68 6.13
CA GLN A 144 14.51 2.62 7.50
C GLN A 144 14.83 4.03 8.05
N ARG A 145 15.53 4.86 7.27
CA ARG A 145 15.82 6.26 7.62
C ARG A 145 14.56 7.09 7.84
N SER A 146 13.48 6.74 7.14
CA SER A 146 12.19 7.41 7.28
C SER A 146 11.34 6.95 8.47
N GLY A 147 11.88 6.07 9.32
CA GLY A 147 11.22 5.47 10.48
C GLY A 147 10.31 4.28 10.13
N ARG A 148 10.38 3.76 8.91
CA ARG A 148 9.58 2.62 8.45
C ARG A 148 10.42 1.34 8.50
N HIS A 149 10.24 0.58 9.58
CA HIS A 149 11.02 -0.64 9.81
C HIS A 149 10.47 -1.84 9.04
N ILE A 150 11.40 -2.57 8.43
CA ILE A 150 11.14 -3.85 7.81
C ILE A 150 11.43 -4.94 8.85
N GLY A 151 10.50 -5.87 9.03
CA GLY A 151 10.73 -6.99 9.95
C GLY A 151 11.89 -7.86 9.46
N GLU A 152 12.79 -8.24 10.37
CA GLU A 152 14.03 -8.97 10.09
C GLU A 152 13.85 -10.14 9.11
N ARG A 153 12.81 -10.96 9.32
CA ARG A 153 12.47 -12.08 8.43
C ARG A 153 12.32 -11.67 6.96
N TYR A 154 11.62 -10.57 6.70
CA TYR A 154 11.37 -10.11 5.33
C TYR A 154 12.61 -9.44 4.74
N TYR A 155 13.40 -8.76 5.58
CA TYR A 155 14.68 -8.22 5.16
C TYR A 155 15.63 -9.34 4.70
N GLN A 156 15.72 -10.43 5.46
CA GLN A 156 16.54 -11.59 5.07
C GLN A 156 16.00 -12.29 3.81
N MET A 157 14.68 -12.51 3.72
CA MET A 157 14.07 -13.07 2.50
C MET A 157 14.40 -12.24 1.26
N LEU A 158 14.48 -10.92 1.40
CA LEU A 158 14.84 -10.02 0.32
C LEU A 158 16.32 -10.16 -0.01
N LEU A 159 17.23 -10.15 0.99
CA LEU A 159 18.66 -10.35 0.76
C LEU A 159 18.98 -11.67 0.06
N ASP A 160 18.28 -12.76 0.40
CA ASP A 160 18.42 -14.06 -0.25
C ASP A 160 18.02 -14.03 -1.72
N ARG A 161 17.09 -13.15 -2.11
CA ARG A 161 16.64 -12.99 -3.50
C ARG A 161 17.54 -12.06 -4.32
N LEU A 162 18.29 -11.16 -3.69
CA LEU A 162 19.16 -10.18 -4.35
C LEU A 162 20.53 -10.75 -4.76
N GLN A 163 20.68 -12.09 -4.80
CA GLN A 163 21.92 -12.80 -5.15
C GLN A 163 22.15 -12.86 -6.66
#